data_AF-A0A1B8CAC3-F1
#
_entry.id   AF-A0A1B8CAC3-F1
#
_cell.length_a   1.000
_cell.length_b   1.000
_cell.length_c   1.000
_cell.angle_alpha   90.00
_cell.angle_beta   90.00
_cell.angle_gamma   90.00
#
_symmetry.space_group_name_H-M   'P 1'
#
loop_
_entity.id
_entity.type
_entity.pdbx_description
1 polymer ?
#
loop_
_entity_poly.entity_id
_entity_poly.type
_entity_poly.pdbx_seq_one_letter_code
_entity_poly.pdbx_strand_id
1 'polypeptide(L)'
;MSLATTLLLPVRAAQGLFALIVMALMADATVNYWDPPNEVGEVPLVLFTSVLALFVVVYLVIAPIAFPKAAHKYAILTVEIITMILWIGSFASLGSFTSKYCYYYRGQRREKKCDEFIAAVVFGAFSW
;
A
#
# COMPACT_ATOMS: atom_id res chain seq x y z
N MET A 1 30.26 -7.32 0.39
CA MET A 1 28.83 -7.10 0.08
C MET A 1 28.78 -6.11 -1.07
N SER A 2 28.18 -6.46 -2.21
CA SER A 2 28.09 -5.52 -3.32
C SER A 2 27.18 -4.35 -2.92
N LEU A 3 27.44 -3.16 -3.46
CA LEU A 3 26.63 -1.96 -3.24
C LEU A 3 25.12 -2.24 -3.43
N ALA A 4 24.81 -3.14 -4.37
CA ALA A 4 23.46 -3.59 -4.66
C ALA A 4 22.78 -4.25 -3.44
N THR A 5 23.41 -5.19 -2.74
CA THR A 5 22.80 -5.84 -1.57
C THR A 5 22.63 -4.88 -0.38
N THR A 6 23.60 -3.98 -0.18
CA THR A 6 23.59 -3.01 0.92
C THR A 6 22.49 -1.95 0.75
N LEU A 7 22.16 -1.55 -0.48
CA LEU A 7 21.10 -0.59 -0.75
C LEU A 7 19.73 -1.25 -0.95
N LEU A 8 19.66 -2.45 -1.55
CA LEU A 8 18.39 -3.13 -1.82
C LEU A 8 17.70 -3.58 -0.55
N LEU A 9 18.41 -4.16 0.42
CA LEU A 9 17.78 -4.72 1.61
C LEU A 9 17.06 -3.65 2.46
N PRO A 10 17.65 -2.47 2.73
CA PRO A 10 16.95 -1.36 3.38
C PRO A 10 15.75 -0.86 2.59
N VAL A 11 15.85 -0.78 1.26
CA VAL A 11 14.72 -0.37 0.40
C VAL A 11 13.56 -1.36 0.51
N ARG A 12 13.83 -2.67 0.48
CA ARG A 12 12.79 -3.70 0.69
C ARG A 12 12.19 -3.62 2.09
N ALA A 13 13.00 -3.34 3.11
CA ALA A 13 12.52 -3.14 4.47
C ALA A 13 11.59 -1.92 4.58
N ALA A 14 11.95 -0.80 3.94
CA ALA A 14 11.10 0.39 3.88
C ALA A 14 9.79 0.11 3.13
N GLN A 15 9.86 -0.56 1.97
CA GLN A 15 8.67 -0.99 1.21
C GLN A 15 7.72 -1.83 2.08
N GLY A 16 8.27 -2.81 2.81
CA GLY A 16 7.47 -3.64 3.73
C GLY A 16 6.88 -2.85 4.89
N LEU A 17 7.63 -1.91 5.47
CA LEU A 17 7.15 -1.07 6.57
C LEU A 17 5.99 -0.18 6.13
N PHE A 18 6.12 0.52 5.01
CA PHE A 18 5.04 1.36 4.49
C PHE A 18 3.80 0.54 4.12
N ALA A 19 3.99 -0.65 3.53
CA ALA A 19 2.89 -1.57 3.22
C ALA A 19 2.15 -2.00 4.48
N LEU A 20 2.89 -2.31 5.55
CA LEU A 20 2.31 -2.69 6.84
C LEU A 20 1.52 -1.54 7.48
N ILE A 21 2.05 -0.31 7.44
CA ILE A 21 1.37 0.87 7.97
C ILE A 21 0.06 1.12 7.21
N VAL A 22 0.11 1.13 5.88
CA VAL A 22 -1.08 1.36 5.04
C VAL A 22 -2.11 0.25 5.26
N MET A 23 -1.68 -1.02 5.32
CA MET A 23 -2.56 -2.15 5.62
C MET A 23 -3.23 -1.98 6.99
N ALA A 24 -2.49 -1.60 8.03
CA ALA A 24 -3.04 -1.41 9.37
C ALA A 24 -4.08 -0.27 9.42
N LEU A 25 -3.80 0.85 8.74
CA LEU A 25 -4.73 1.98 8.64
C LEU A 25 -6.01 1.58 7.90
N MET A 26 -5.90 0.86 6.77
CA MET A 26 -7.07 0.40 6.03
C MET A 26 -7.85 -0.69 6.77
N ALA A 27 -7.17 -1.55 7.54
CA ALA A 27 -7.83 -2.55 8.37
C ALA A 27 -8.60 -1.90 9.54
N ASP A 28 -8.05 -0.87 10.18
CA ASP A 28 -8.81 -0.11 11.19
C ASP A 28 -10.04 0.56 10.56
N ALA A 29 -9.87 1.14 9.36
CA ALA A 29 -10.96 1.75 8.62
C ALA A 29 -12.07 0.75 8.24
N THR A 30 -11.78 -0.54 8.06
CA THR A 30 -12.82 -1.56 7.80
C THR A 30 -13.51 -2.06 9.07
N VAL A 31 -12.80 -2.14 10.20
CA VAL A 31 -13.33 -2.69 11.47
C VAL A 31 -14.16 -1.65 12.24
N ASN A 32 -13.68 -0.41 12.35
CA ASN A 32 -14.26 0.61 13.21
C ASN A 32 -15.28 1.50 12.47
N TYR A 33 -16.18 0.85 11.72
CA TYR A 33 -17.23 1.51 10.96
C TYR A 33 -18.50 1.74 11.81
N TRP A 34 -18.93 3.00 11.96
CA TRP A 34 -20.13 3.34 12.77
C TRP A 34 -21.43 3.43 11.95
N ASP A 35 -21.35 3.74 10.67
CA ASP A 35 -22.45 3.70 9.71
C ASP A 35 -21.89 3.13 8.41
N PRO A 36 -22.41 2.02 7.86
CA PRO A 36 -21.89 1.45 6.62
C PRO A 36 -22.17 2.41 5.44
N PRO A 37 -21.16 2.96 4.74
CA PRO A 37 -21.33 3.31 3.37
C PRO A 37 -21.04 2.01 2.64
N ASN A 38 -22.06 1.51 1.98
CA ASN A 38 -21.94 0.41 1.06
C ASN A 38 -21.08 0.79 -0.18
N GLU A 39 -20.22 1.83 -0.11
CA GLU A 39 -19.83 2.66 -1.26
C GLU A 39 -18.39 3.23 -1.24
N VAL A 40 -17.51 2.91 -0.30
CA VAL A 40 -16.07 3.30 -0.43
C VAL A 40 -15.29 2.13 -1.01
N GLY A 41 -15.35 1.96 -2.33
CA GLY A 41 -14.60 0.93 -3.06
C GLY A 41 -13.08 1.05 -2.91
N GLU A 42 -12.60 2.19 -2.43
CA GLU A 42 -11.17 2.50 -2.40
C GLU A 42 -10.47 1.85 -1.20
N VAL A 43 -11.17 1.68 -0.07
CA VAL A 43 -10.62 1.03 1.12
C VAL A 43 -10.23 -0.43 0.86
N PRO A 44 -11.12 -1.31 0.34
CA PRO A 44 -10.75 -2.69 0.05
C PRO A 44 -9.69 -2.78 -1.07
N LEU A 45 -9.68 -1.84 -2.03
CA LEU A 45 -8.62 -1.78 -3.04
C LEU A 45 -7.24 -1.52 -2.41
N VAL A 46 -7.12 -0.48 -1.57
CA VAL A 46 -5.85 -0.11 -0.90
C VAL A 46 -5.43 -1.18 0.12
N LEU A 47 -6.39 -1.79 0.81
CA LEU A 47 -6.12 -2.91 1.70
C LEU A 47 -5.56 -4.12 0.92
N PHE A 48 -6.18 -4.46 -0.21
CA PHE A 48 -5.69 -5.54 -1.06
C PHE A 48 -4.30 -5.26 -1.61
N THR A 49 -4.04 -4.05 -2.12
CA THR A 49 -2.73 -3.70 -2.70
C THR A 49 -1.62 -3.66 -1.65
N SER A 50 -1.88 -3.17 -0.45
CA SER A 50 -0.91 -3.17 0.65
C SER A 50 -0.59 -4.59 1.15
N VAL A 51 -1.59 -5.48 1.24
CA VAL A 51 -1.37 -6.91 1.55
C VAL A 51 -0.57 -7.59 0.44
N LEU A 52 -0.93 -7.36 -0.83
CA LEU A 52 -0.21 -7.90 -1.98
C LEU A 52 1.27 -7.48 -1.94
N ALA A 53 1.53 -6.20 -1.66
CA ALA A 53 2.89 -5.69 -1.58
C ALA A 53 3.71 -6.32 -0.45
N LEU A 54 3.10 -6.66 0.69
CA LEU A 54 3.79 -7.43 1.74
C LEU A 54 4.21 -8.81 1.22
N PHE A 55 3.32 -9.53 0.53
CA PHE A 55 3.67 -10.82 -0.09
C PHE A 55 4.78 -10.68 -1.13
N VAL A 56 4.76 -9.60 -1.91
CA VAL A 56 5.77 -9.30 -2.92
C VAL A 56 7.12 -9.03 -2.27
N VAL A 57 7.18 -8.21 -1.22
CA VAL A 57 8.43 -7.94 -0.48
C VAL A 57 9.00 -9.24 0.11
N VAL A 58 8.14 -10.10 0.67
CA VAL A 58 8.55 -11.42 1.17
C VAL A 58 9.13 -12.28 0.04
N TYR A 59 8.47 -12.32 -1.12
CA TYR A 59 8.99 -13.03 -2.30
C TYR A 59 10.35 -12.48 -2.76
N LEU A 60 10.49 -11.15 -2.84
CA LEU A 60 11.72 -10.48 -3.31
C LEU A 60 12.91 -10.67 -2.36
N VAL A 61 12.66 -10.87 -1.05
CA VAL A 61 13.71 -11.16 -0.06
C VAL A 61 14.03 -12.65 0.00
N ILE A 62 13.02 -13.52 0.06
CA ILE A 62 13.21 -14.96 0.29
C ILE A 62 13.63 -15.68 -0.99
N ALA A 63 13.07 -15.35 -2.16
CA ALA A 63 13.35 -16.09 -3.39
C ALA A 63 14.84 -16.10 -3.79
N PRO A 64 15.58 -14.98 -3.71
CA PRO A 64 17.02 -14.99 -4.02
C PRO A 64 17.86 -15.80 -3.01
N ILE A 65 17.38 -15.96 -1.78
CA ILE A 65 18.11 -16.62 -0.69
C ILE A 65 17.86 -18.13 -0.70
N ALA A 66 16.59 -18.54 -0.82
CA ALA A 66 16.17 -19.93 -0.61
C ALA A 66 15.83 -20.67 -1.91
N PHE A 67 15.44 -19.96 -2.99
CA PHE A 67 14.88 -20.57 -4.20
C PHE A 67 15.45 -19.95 -5.48
N PRO A 68 16.74 -20.16 -5.80
CA PRO A 68 17.38 -19.58 -6.98
C PRO A 68 16.71 -19.98 -8.31
N LYS A 69 15.97 -21.09 -8.36
CA LYS A 69 15.15 -21.49 -9.52
C LYS A 69 13.87 -20.67 -9.68
N ALA A 70 13.29 -20.18 -8.58
CA ALA A 70 12.09 -19.33 -8.59
C ALA A 70 12.44 -17.84 -8.71
N ALA A 71 13.69 -17.45 -8.44
CA ALA A 71 14.23 -16.11 -8.59
C ALA A 71 14.60 -15.78 -10.06
N HIS A 72 13.70 -16.08 -11.00
CA HIS A 72 13.94 -15.73 -12.40
C HIS A 72 13.84 -14.21 -12.56
N LYS A 73 14.85 -13.58 -13.18
CA LYS A 73 14.93 -12.12 -13.33
C LYS A 73 13.65 -11.48 -13.92
N TYR A 74 12.99 -12.18 -14.83
CA TYR A 74 11.73 -11.74 -15.43
C TYR A 74 10.54 -11.84 -14.48
N ALA A 75 10.47 -12.89 -13.64
CA ALA A 75 9.41 -13.03 -12.65
C ALA A 75 9.50 -11.92 -11.59
N ILE A 76 10.71 -11.68 -11.08
CA ILE A 76 11.00 -10.58 -10.15
C ILE A 76 10.56 -9.25 -10.75
N LEU A 77 10.99 -8.96 -11.98
CA LEU A 77 10.65 -7.72 -12.68
C LEU A 77 9.14 -7.56 -12.89
N THR A 78 8.46 -8.62 -13.34
CA THR A 78 7.01 -8.59 -13.58
C THR A 78 6.24 -8.32 -12.30
N VAL A 79 6.57 -9.01 -11.22
CA VAL A 79 5.91 -8.81 -9.92
C VAL A 79 6.15 -7.39 -9.39
N GLU A 80 7.36 -6.86 -9.55
CA GLU A 80 7.71 -5.50 -9.15
C GLU A 80 6.92 -4.44 -9.96
N ILE A 81 6.83 -4.58 -11.27
CA ILE A 81 6.05 -3.66 -12.14
C ILE A 81 4.55 -3.72 -11.82
N ILE A 82 3.99 -4.92 -11.64
CA ILE A 82 2.57 -5.07 -11.33
C ILE A 82 2.25 -4.41 -9.99
N THR A 83 3.08 -4.66 -8.98
CA THR A 83 2.91 -4.06 -7.64
C THR A 83 3.04 -2.54 -7.71
N MET A 84 3.98 -2.04 -8.50
CA MET A 84 4.18 -0.62 -8.73
C MET A 84 2.93 0.06 -9.31
N ILE A 85 2.37 -0.51 -10.38
CA ILE A 85 1.17 0.02 -11.04
C ILE A 85 -0.04 -0.03 -10.10
N LEU A 86 -0.25 -1.19 -9.45
CA LEU A 86 -1.39 -1.39 -8.57
C LEU A 86 -1.35 -0.44 -7.39
N TRP A 87 -0.18 -0.24 -6.81
CA TRP A 87 -0.10 0.64 -5.68
C TRP A 87 -0.28 2.10 -6.10
N ILE A 88 0.40 2.60 -7.15
CA ILE A 88 0.19 3.99 -7.64
C ILE A 88 -1.30 4.25 -7.90
N GLY A 89 -1.98 3.30 -8.54
CA GLY A 89 -3.43 3.38 -8.78
C GLY A 89 -4.24 3.44 -7.48
N SER A 90 -3.94 2.58 -6.51
CA SER A 90 -4.72 2.47 -5.28
C SER A 90 -4.67 3.72 -4.39
N PHE A 91 -3.48 4.29 -4.12
CA PHE A 91 -3.41 5.49 -3.28
C PHE A 91 -3.91 6.72 -4.02
N ALA A 92 -3.77 6.79 -5.35
CA ALA A 92 -4.32 7.89 -6.14
C ALA A 92 -5.86 7.88 -6.09
N SER A 93 -6.47 6.69 -6.15
CA SER A 93 -7.92 6.52 -5.92
C SER A 93 -8.32 7.03 -4.53
N LEU A 94 -7.62 6.57 -3.49
CA LEU A 94 -7.88 6.99 -2.11
C LEU A 94 -7.66 8.50 -1.90
N GLY A 95 -6.66 9.09 -2.55
CA GLY A 95 -6.39 10.53 -2.52
C GLY A 95 -7.50 11.35 -3.16
N SER A 96 -8.02 10.91 -4.30
CA SER A 96 -9.19 11.53 -4.95
C SER A 96 -10.43 11.46 -4.06
N PHE A 97 -10.70 10.29 -3.48
CA PHE A 97 -11.79 10.08 -2.53
C PHE A 97 -11.64 11.01 -1.31
N THR A 98 -10.46 11.03 -0.70
CA THR A 98 -10.16 11.85 0.48
C THR A 98 -10.34 13.34 0.16
N SER A 99 -9.82 13.82 -0.97
CA SER A 99 -9.99 15.23 -1.38
C SER A 99 -11.47 15.60 -1.53
N LYS A 100 -12.28 14.71 -2.10
CA LYS A 100 -13.71 14.95 -2.37
C LYS A 100 -14.59 14.88 -1.12
N TYR A 101 -14.30 14.01 -0.16
CA TYR A 101 -15.21 13.75 0.96
C TYR A 101 -14.70 14.26 2.32
N CYS A 102 -13.39 14.45 2.47
CA CYS A 102 -12.79 14.99 3.68
C CYS A 102 -12.62 16.52 3.68
N TYR A 103 -12.63 17.16 2.50
CA TYR A 103 -12.42 18.62 2.36
C TYR A 103 -13.62 19.41 1.80
N TYR A 104 -14.76 18.78 1.47
CA TYR A 104 -15.85 19.45 0.76
C TYR A 104 -16.83 20.24 1.68
N TYR A 105 -16.91 21.55 1.43
CA TYR A 105 -18.03 22.51 1.59
C TYR A 105 -19.04 22.27 2.75
N ARG A 106 -18.69 22.67 3.98
CA ARG A 106 -19.57 23.20 5.08
C ARG A 106 -19.05 22.96 6.51
N GLY A 107 -17.79 22.54 6.68
CA GLY A 107 -17.22 22.36 8.03
C GLY A 107 -17.77 21.14 8.79
N GLN A 108 -18.47 20.23 8.10
CA GLN A 108 -18.86 18.93 8.64
C GLN A 108 -18.07 17.85 7.90
N ARG A 109 -17.13 17.20 8.61
CA ARG A 109 -16.45 15.98 8.12
C ARG A 109 -17.52 14.91 7.94
N ARG A 110 -17.78 14.47 6.70
CA ARG A 110 -18.70 13.34 6.43
C ARG A 110 -18.10 12.01 6.86
N GLU A 111 -16.79 11.85 6.65
CA GLU A 111 -16.03 10.69 7.13
C GLU A 111 -15.32 11.01 8.47
N LYS A 112 -15.61 10.22 9.51
CA LYS A 112 -14.88 10.28 10.80
C LYS A 112 -13.42 9.79 10.69
N LYS A 113 -13.10 9.12 9.59
CA LYS A 113 -11.85 8.38 9.34
C LYS A 113 -10.90 9.12 8.39
N CYS A 114 -11.17 10.40 8.12
CA CYS A 114 -10.37 11.23 7.21
C CYS A 114 -8.89 11.33 7.59
N ASP A 115 -8.57 11.38 8.88
CA ASP A 115 -7.16 11.48 9.32
C ASP A 115 -6.37 10.21 8.97
N GLU A 116 -7.03 9.04 9.02
CA GLU A 116 -6.44 7.75 8.64
C GLU A 116 -6.28 7.62 7.12
N PHE A 117 -7.25 8.09 6.34
CA PHE A 117 -7.15 8.12 4.88
C PHE A 117 -6.04 9.08 4.40
N ILE A 118 -5.94 10.27 5.01
CA ILE A 118 -4.85 11.21 4.73
C ILE A 118 -3.50 10.56 5.07
N ALA A 119 -3.39 9.94 6.25
CA ALA A 119 -2.17 9.24 6.64
C ALA A 119 -1.80 8.14 5.63
N ALA A 120 -2.77 7.31 5.23
CA ALA A 120 -2.55 6.24 4.26
C ALA A 120 -2.12 6.76 2.88
N VAL A 121 -2.68 7.87 2.41
CA VAL A 121 -2.27 8.53 1.16
C VAL A 121 -0.84 9.06 1.27
N VAL A 122 -0.48 9.70 2.38
CA VAL A 122 0.87 10.25 2.60
C VAL A 122 1.92 9.12 2.68
N PHE A 123 1.68 8.09 3.49
CA PHE A 123 2.59 6.94 3.57
C PHE A 123 2.64 6.14 2.27
N GLY A 124 1.51 6.00 1.57
CA GLY A 124 1.43 5.41 0.25
C GLY A 124 2.31 6.14 -0.76
N ALA A 125 2.35 7.48 -0.74
CA ALA A 125 3.14 8.28 -1.66
C ALA A 125 4.67 8.15 -1.48
N PHE A 126 5.14 7.65 -0.32
CA PHE A 126 6.57 7.46 -0.05
C PHE A 126 7.12 6.10 -0.51
N SER A 127 6.26 5.17 -0.96
CA SER A 127 6.66 3.80 -1.28
C SER A 127 6.51 3.42 -2.76
N TRP A 128 7.34 2.42 -3.11
CA TRP A 128 7.84 1.90 -4.40
C TRP A 128 8.21 2.91 -5.49
#